data_AF-A0A957HWP1-F1
#
_entry.id   AF-A0A957HWP1-F1
#
_cell.length_a   1.000
_cell.length_b   1.000
_cell.length_c   1.000
_cell.angle_alpha   90.00
_cell.angle_beta   90.00
_cell.angle_gamma   90.00
#
_symmetry.space_group_name_H-M   'P 1'
#
loop_
_entity.id
_entity.type
_entity.pdbx_description
1 polymer ?
#
loop_
_entity_poly.entity_id
_entity_poly.type
_entity_poly.pdbx_seq_one_letter_code
_entity_poly.pdbx_strand_id
1 'polypeptide(L)'
;GLFGGNSNWRGPVWFPINYLLIEALQKLHLYYGDAFKVAFPTGSGQMLNLGEIVTELAKRMTGLFLQNEDGQRPFATHIPPFQQDPHWHNLLLFHEYFHGDNGAGLGASHQTGWTGLVSSLIQSAA
;
A
#
# COMPACT_ATOMS: atom_id res chain seq x y z
N GLY A 1 11.96 20.73 5.76
CA GLY A 1 12.86 19.85 4.99
C GLY A 1 12.28 19.64 3.61
N LEU A 2 13.13 19.51 2.59
CA LEU A 2 12.79 19.33 1.16
C LEU A 2 12.27 17.91 0.83
N PHE A 3 11.59 17.27 1.78
CA PHE A 3 10.91 15.99 1.63
C PHE A 3 9.41 16.29 1.66
N GLY A 4 8.71 16.04 0.57
CA GLY A 4 7.29 16.37 0.47
C GLY A 4 6.97 16.99 -0.87
N GLY A 5 6.67 16.12 -1.83
CA GLY A 5 6.03 16.52 -3.07
C GLY A 5 5.38 15.35 -3.81
N ASN A 6 5.49 14.13 -3.27
CA ASN A 6 5.05 12.91 -3.93
C ASN A 6 5.55 12.81 -5.38
N SER A 7 6.75 13.36 -5.61
CA SER A 7 7.40 13.44 -6.91
C SER A 7 8.41 12.30 -7.02
N ASN A 8 8.12 11.34 -7.88
CA ASN A 8 8.99 10.21 -8.18
C ASN A 8 9.48 9.50 -6.88
N TRP A 9 10.78 9.49 -6.57
CA TRP A 9 11.31 8.82 -5.36
C TRP A 9 11.32 9.68 -4.07
N ARG A 10 10.58 10.80 -4.04
CA ARG A 10 10.58 11.76 -2.90
C ARG A 10 9.24 11.82 -2.18
N GLY A 11 8.90 10.73 -1.49
CA GLY A 11 7.72 10.64 -0.62
C GLY A 11 6.64 9.61 -0.99
N PRO A 12 6.38 9.27 -2.27
CA PRO A 12 5.24 8.41 -2.58
C PRO A 12 5.52 6.94 -2.26
N VAL A 13 4.45 6.15 -2.24
CA VAL A 13 4.46 4.70 -2.03
C VAL A 13 4.76 4.00 -3.36
N TRP A 14 5.82 3.18 -3.36
CA TRP A 14 6.23 2.36 -4.50
C TRP A 14 6.06 0.87 -4.17
N PHE A 15 5.39 0.13 -5.06
CA PHE A 15 5.14 -1.29 -4.88
C PHE A 15 6.41 -2.15 -4.76
N PRO A 16 7.45 -2.02 -5.62
CA PRO A 16 8.62 -2.89 -5.56
C PRO A 16 9.33 -2.85 -4.20
N ILE A 17 9.57 -1.64 -3.69
CA ILE A 17 10.33 -1.46 -2.45
C ILE A 17 9.51 -1.89 -1.23
N ASN A 18 8.21 -1.55 -1.20
CA ASN A 18 7.35 -1.99 -0.10
C ASN A 18 7.15 -3.51 -0.12
N TYR A 19 7.03 -4.13 -1.31
CA TYR A 19 6.95 -5.58 -1.42
C TYR A 19 8.20 -6.27 -0.87
N LEU A 20 9.40 -5.80 -1.26
CA LEU A 20 10.66 -6.34 -0.74
C LEU A 20 10.81 -6.15 0.77
N LEU A 21 10.36 -5.01 1.30
CA LEU A 21 10.33 -4.76 2.74
C LEU A 21 9.41 -5.76 3.45
N ILE A 22 8.20 -5.97 2.96
CA ILE A 22 7.23 -6.92 3.52
C ILE A 22 7.81 -8.34 3.52
N GLU A 23 8.40 -8.78 2.41
CA GLU A 23 9.08 -10.09 2.31
C GLU A 23 10.24 -10.23 3.31
N ALA A 24 11.03 -9.18 3.49
CA ALA A 24 12.13 -9.19 4.45
C ALA A 24 11.62 -9.29 5.91
N LEU A 25 10.57 -8.55 6.25
CA LEU A 25 9.94 -8.61 7.57
C LEU A 25 9.34 -9.99 7.84
N GLN A 26 8.72 -10.61 6.84
CA GLN A 26 8.18 -11.97 6.95
C GLN A 26 9.29 -12.99 7.22
N LYS A 27 10.43 -12.89 6.53
CA LYS A 27 11.60 -13.76 6.78
C LYS A 27 12.18 -13.56 8.18
N LEU A 28 12.25 -12.31 8.63
CA LEU A 28 12.72 -12.01 9.98
C LEU A 28 11.73 -12.51 11.04
N HIS A 29 10.43 -12.46 10.78
CA HIS A 29 9.43 -13.05 11.66
C HIS A 29 9.62 -14.56 11.82
N LEU A 30 9.87 -15.29 10.73
CA LEU A 30 10.15 -16.74 10.78
C LEU A 30 11.38 -17.07 11.64
N TYR A 31 12.34 -16.16 11.74
CA TYR A 31 13.53 -16.34 12.57
C TYR A 31 13.30 -15.95 14.04
N TYR A 32 12.67 -14.80 14.29
CA TYR A 32 12.52 -14.25 15.65
C TYR A 32 11.24 -14.70 16.39
N GLY A 33 10.23 -15.15 15.67
CA GLY A 33 8.93 -15.56 16.21
C GLY A 33 8.11 -14.41 16.82
N ASP A 34 7.08 -14.79 17.57
CA ASP A 34 6.07 -13.86 18.13
C ASP A 34 6.58 -13.00 19.31
N ALA A 35 7.67 -13.45 19.96
CA ALA A 35 8.21 -12.79 21.14
C ALA A 35 8.94 -11.47 20.80
N PHE A 36 9.51 -11.38 19.59
CA PHE A 36 10.16 -10.16 19.14
C PHE A 36 9.13 -9.15 18.66
N LYS A 37 8.99 -8.06 19.42
CA LYS A 37 8.00 -7.01 19.15
C LYS A 37 8.66 -5.65 19.02
N VAL A 38 8.11 -4.83 18.14
CA VAL A 38 8.52 -3.44 17.94
C VAL A 38 7.29 -2.54 17.92
N ALA A 39 7.50 -1.25 18.20
CA ALA A 39 6.41 -0.27 18.16
C ALA A 39 5.94 -0.05 16.71
N PHE A 40 4.65 -0.25 16.44
CA PHE A 40 4.07 -0.04 15.12
C PHE A 40 2.62 0.52 15.21
N PRO A 41 2.34 1.68 14.59
CA PRO A 41 3.31 2.61 13.99
C PRO A 41 4.31 3.14 15.01
N THR A 42 5.48 3.58 14.55
CA THR A 42 6.51 4.15 15.43
C THR A 42 5.92 5.26 16.30
N GLY A 43 6.13 5.18 17.61
CA GLY A 43 5.63 6.17 18.58
C GLY A 43 4.18 5.99 19.03
N SER A 44 3.45 4.98 18.54
CA SER A 44 2.07 4.70 18.97
C SER A 44 1.95 4.04 20.35
N GLY A 45 3.03 3.45 20.86
CA GLY A 45 3.01 2.59 22.05
C GLY A 45 2.42 1.19 21.81
N GLN A 46 1.86 0.92 20.63
CA GLN A 46 1.38 -0.40 20.22
C GLN A 46 2.56 -1.28 19.81
N MET A 47 2.73 -2.42 20.47
CA MET A 47 3.82 -3.37 20.23
C MET A 47 3.30 -4.56 19.43
N LEU A 48 3.79 -4.70 18.19
CA LEU A 48 3.43 -5.80 17.29
C LEU A 48 4.65 -6.66 16.98
N ASN A 49 4.43 -7.95 16.74
CA ASN A 49 5.44 -8.81 16.14
C ASN A 49 5.57 -8.52 14.64
N LEU A 50 6.63 -9.05 14.02
CA LEU A 50 6.91 -8.75 12.61
C LEU A 50 5.86 -9.34 11.63
N GLY A 51 5.20 -10.45 11.97
CA GLY A 51 4.12 -11.03 11.16
C GLY A 51 2.83 -10.18 11.20
N GLU A 52 2.50 -9.64 12.37
CA GLU A 52 1.40 -8.68 12.53
C GLU A 52 1.67 -7.40 11.71
N ILE A 53 2.91 -6.90 11.74
CA ILE A 53 3.32 -5.72 10.95
C ILE A 53 3.25 -6.00 9.44
N VAL A 54 3.69 -7.18 9.00
CA VAL A 54 3.55 -7.64 7.61
C VAL A 54 2.09 -7.58 7.17
N THR A 55 1.18 -8.10 8.00
CA THR A 55 -0.26 -8.09 7.75
C THR A 55 -0.79 -6.66 7.62
N GLU A 56 -0.42 -5.77 8.52
CA GLU A 56 -0.86 -4.38 8.50
C GLU A 56 -0.33 -3.60 7.28
N LEU A 57 0.92 -3.83 6.88
CA LEU A 57 1.50 -3.22 5.68
C LEU A 57 0.83 -3.75 4.40
N ALA A 58 0.60 -5.07 4.31
CA ALA A 58 -0.10 -5.68 3.18
C ALA A 58 -1.54 -5.16 3.06
N LYS A 59 -2.27 -5.01 4.18
CA LYS A 59 -3.60 -4.39 4.21
C LYS A 59 -3.60 -2.95 3.72
N ARG A 60 -2.60 -2.14 4.12
CA ARG A 60 -2.47 -0.76 3.64
C ARG A 60 -2.21 -0.68 2.14
N MET A 61 -1.34 -1.56 1.62
CA MET A 61 -1.03 -1.59 0.18
C MET A 61 -2.20 -2.08 -0.66
N THR A 62 -2.89 -3.13 -0.23
CA THR A 62 -4.10 -3.63 -0.91
C THR A 62 -5.25 -2.65 -0.79
N GLY A 63 -5.36 -1.96 0.34
CA GLY A 63 -6.36 -0.91 0.62
C GLY A 63 -6.33 0.26 -0.36
N LEU A 64 -5.22 0.52 -1.04
CA LEU A 64 -5.15 1.52 -2.12
C LEU A 64 -6.16 1.26 -3.23
N PHE A 65 -6.53 -0.01 -3.43
CA PHE A 65 -7.47 -0.46 -4.45
C PHE A 65 -8.85 -0.79 -3.90
N LEU A 66 -9.05 -0.85 -2.59
CA LEU A 66 -10.33 -1.21 -1.98
C LEU A 66 -11.18 0.04 -1.75
N GLN A 67 -12.50 -0.15 -1.68
CA GLN A 67 -13.40 0.91 -1.26
C GLN A 67 -13.25 1.13 0.24
N ASN A 68 -13.15 2.39 0.65
CA ASN A 68 -13.27 2.81 2.03
C ASN A 68 -14.76 2.90 2.44
N GLU A 69 -15.02 3.38 3.66
CA GLU A 69 -16.36 3.56 4.22
C GLU A 69 -17.25 4.50 3.39
N ASP A 70 -16.64 5.46 2.68
CA ASP A 70 -17.31 6.40 1.78
C ASP A 70 -17.53 5.83 0.36
N GLY A 71 -17.21 4.55 0.13
CA GLY A 71 -17.25 3.91 -1.18
C GLY A 71 -16.13 4.37 -2.12
N GLN A 72 -15.10 5.04 -1.59
CA GLN A 72 -14.01 5.63 -2.36
C GLN A 72 -12.77 4.75 -2.42
N ARG A 73 -12.08 4.74 -3.58
CA ARG A 73 -10.82 4.01 -3.77
C ARG A 73 -9.68 5.02 -3.75
N PRO A 74 -8.70 4.91 -2.84
CA PRO A 74 -7.62 5.89 -2.73
C PRO A 74 -6.92 6.21 -4.06
N PHE A 75 -6.62 5.21 -4.89
CA PHE A 75 -5.97 5.44 -6.18
C PHE A 75 -6.74 6.39 -7.11
N ALA A 76 -8.07 6.42 -7.01
CA ALA A 76 -8.96 7.17 -7.90
C ALA A 76 -9.31 8.58 -7.36
N THR A 77 -8.77 9.00 -6.23
CA THR A 77 -9.09 10.28 -5.54
C THR A 77 -9.07 11.51 -6.47
N HIS A 78 -8.20 11.54 -7.48
CA HIS A 78 -8.08 12.65 -8.44
C HIS A 78 -8.58 12.33 -9.85
N ILE A 79 -9.34 11.25 -10.01
CA ILE A 79 -9.88 10.80 -11.30
C ILE A 79 -11.40 10.58 -11.15
N PRO A 80 -12.21 11.66 -11.13
CA PRO A 80 -13.63 11.58 -10.77
C PRO A 80 -14.45 10.52 -11.50
N PRO A 81 -14.26 10.26 -12.81
CA PRO A 81 -14.99 9.18 -13.50
C PRO A 81 -14.77 7.81 -12.86
N PHE A 82 -13.52 7.46 -12.54
CA PHE A 82 -13.18 6.18 -11.89
C PHE A 82 -13.70 6.08 -10.46
N GLN A 83 -14.07 7.21 -9.86
CA GLN A 83 -14.59 7.24 -8.51
C GLN A 83 -16.12 7.22 -8.45
N GLN A 84 -16.80 7.93 -9.35
CA GLN A 84 -18.24 8.23 -9.25
C GLN A 84 -19.07 7.64 -10.40
N ASP A 85 -18.49 7.41 -11.59
CA ASP A 85 -19.24 6.93 -12.74
C ASP A 85 -19.46 5.40 -12.64
N PRO A 86 -20.71 4.90 -12.60
CA PRO A 86 -21.00 3.47 -12.47
C PRO A 86 -20.34 2.58 -13.54
N HIS A 87 -20.09 3.11 -14.75
CA HIS A 87 -19.46 2.35 -15.83
C HIS A 87 -17.94 2.24 -15.65
N TRP A 88 -17.32 3.16 -14.92
CA TRP A 88 -15.86 3.23 -14.74
C TRP A 88 -15.44 2.82 -13.33
N HIS A 89 -16.36 2.83 -12.37
CA HIS A 89 -16.12 2.62 -10.95
C HIS A 89 -15.40 1.28 -10.63
N ASN A 90 -15.62 0.26 -11.45
CA ASN A 90 -15.01 -1.06 -11.29
C ASN A 90 -13.82 -1.32 -12.24
N LEU A 91 -13.40 -0.31 -13.01
CA LEU A 91 -12.21 -0.40 -13.85
C LEU A 91 -11.00 0.02 -13.02
N LEU A 92 -10.24 -0.96 -12.51
CA LEU A 92 -9.08 -0.69 -11.68
C LEU A 92 -7.88 -0.27 -12.55
N LEU A 93 -7.30 0.90 -12.25
CA LEU A 93 -6.06 1.35 -12.84
C LEU A 93 -4.87 1.00 -11.95
N PHE A 94 -3.76 0.65 -12.58
CA PHE A 94 -2.51 0.33 -11.90
C PHE A 94 -1.52 1.46 -12.14
N HIS A 95 -1.24 2.20 -11.07
CA HIS A 95 -0.36 3.36 -11.14
C HIS A 95 1.10 2.98 -10.87
N GLU A 96 2.01 3.80 -11.39
CA GLU A 96 3.45 3.64 -11.21
C GLU A 96 3.85 3.78 -9.73
N TYR A 97 3.26 4.75 -9.03
CA TYR A 97 3.41 4.99 -7.60
C TYR A 97 2.16 5.69 -7.04
N PHE A 98 2.05 5.78 -5.72
CA PHE A 98 0.89 6.33 -5.04
C PHE A 98 1.28 7.44 -4.09
N HIS A 99 0.48 8.50 -4.00
CA HIS A 99 0.72 9.61 -3.10
C HIS A 99 0.77 9.13 -1.64
N GLY A 100 1.83 9.48 -0.90
CA GLY A 100 2.08 9.01 0.46
C GLY A 100 1.02 9.42 1.48
N ASP A 101 0.36 10.57 1.27
CA ASP A 101 -0.61 11.11 2.24
C ASP A 101 -2.05 10.66 2.00
N ASN A 102 -2.45 10.40 0.74
CA ASN A 102 -3.85 10.15 0.38
C ASN A 102 -4.05 8.93 -0.53
N GLY A 103 -2.98 8.26 -0.95
CA GLY A 103 -3.05 7.06 -1.78
C GLY A 103 -3.43 7.30 -3.24
N ALA A 104 -3.53 8.54 -3.71
CA ALA A 104 -3.86 8.85 -5.10
C ALA A 104 -2.85 8.20 -6.06
N GLY A 105 -3.34 7.62 -7.15
CA GLY A 105 -2.50 7.04 -8.19
C GLY A 105 -1.75 8.11 -8.98
N LEU A 106 -0.44 7.95 -9.15
CA LEU A 106 0.45 8.90 -9.81
C LEU A 106 1.31 8.20 -10.87
N GLY A 107 1.89 8.99 -11.78
CA GLY A 107 2.67 8.46 -12.90
C GLY A 107 1.82 7.72 -13.93
N ALA A 108 2.42 6.76 -14.63
CA ALA A 108 1.71 5.95 -15.63
C ALA A 108 0.56 5.13 -15.02
N SER A 109 -0.62 5.09 -15.65
CA SER A 109 -1.87 4.49 -15.13
C SER A 109 -2.19 3.07 -15.61
N HIS A 110 -1.36 2.51 -16.50
CA HIS A 110 -1.41 1.12 -16.96
C HIS A 110 -0.14 0.34 -16.56
N GLN A 111 0.43 0.69 -15.41
CA GLN A 111 1.61 0.04 -14.84
C GLN A 111 1.20 -1.24 -14.10
N THR A 112 0.61 -2.19 -14.81
CA THR A 112 0.44 -3.59 -14.33
C THR A 112 1.77 -4.35 -14.41
N GLY A 113 2.90 -3.65 -14.28
CA GLY A 113 4.21 -4.22 -14.06
C GLY A 113 4.35 -4.55 -12.59
N TRP A 114 5.15 -3.77 -11.85
CA TRP A 114 5.37 -4.06 -10.44
C TRP A 114 4.14 -3.86 -9.56
N THR A 115 3.18 -3.03 -9.96
CA THR A 115 1.97 -2.82 -9.16
C THR A 115 1.08 -4.07 -9.17
N GLY A 116 1.29 -4.99 -10.14
CA GLY A 116 0.70 -6.32 -10.15
C GLY A 116 1.08 -7.20 -8.94
N LEU A 117 2.16 -6.86 -8.23
CA LEU A 117 2.56 -7.51 -6.96
C LEU A 117 1.48 -7.40 -5.87
N VAL A 118 0.50 -6.50 -6.02
CA VAL A 118 -0.68 -6.46 -5.14
C VAL A 118 -1.39 -7.82 -5.06
N SER A 119 -1.37 -8.62 -6.14
CA SER A 119 -1.97 -9.96 -6.15
C SER A 119 -1.34 -10.89 -5.11
N SER A 120 -0.01 -10.91 -5.02
CA SER A 120 0.72 -11.65 -3.99
C SER A 120 0.40 -11.15 -2.58
N LEU A 121 0.26 -9.83 -2.40
CA LEU A 121 -0.10 -9.26 -1.10
C LEU A 121 -1.51 -9.63 -0.66
N ILE A 122 -2.46 -9.72 -1.60
CA ILE A 122 -3.82 -10.21 -1.33
C ILE A 122 -3.78 -11.67 -0.88
N GLN A 123 -2.98 -12.50 -1.53
CA GLN A 123 -2.85 -13.92 -1.16
C GLN A 123 -2.23 -14.10 0.22
N SER A 124 -1.24 -13.27 0.59
CA SER A 124 -0.55 -13.35 1.88
C SER A 124 -1.32 -12.72 3.05
N ALA A 125 -2.28 -11.83 2.77
CA ALA A 125 -3.09 -11.16 3.78
C ALA A 125 -4.44 -11.87 4.08
N ALA A 126 -4.78 -12.90 3.30
CA ALA A 126 -5.96 -13.76 3.47
C ALA A 126 -5.63 -14.96 4.38
#